data_AF-A0A1I9GBA6-F1
#
_entry.id   AF-A0A1I9GBA6-F1
#
_cell.length_a   1.000
_cell.length_b   1.000
_cell.length_c   1.000
_cell.angle_alpha   90.00
_cell.angle_beta   90.00
_cell.angle_gamma   90.00
#
_symmetry.space_group_name_H-M   'P 1'
#
loop_
_entity.id
_entity.type
_entity.pdbx_description
1 polymer ?
#
loop_
_entity_poly.entity_id
_entity_poly.type
_entity_poly.pdbx_seq_one_letter_code
_entity_poly.pdbx_strand_id
1 'polypeptide(L)'
;RKRSQSTSSEEEWFSSDESIHQDKITEDQEEQQFASGPWTYDLDVVLAKKEFEIKNMCREMNASDFTIEYVQENGLEEPLLFRDSLSSLGMKMPKDGTFTARCVLKAVGDRMIEVVDVMTQGSRQMMLSDFVEYYE
;
A
#
# COMPACT_ATOMS: atom_id res chain seq x y z
N ARG A 1 -57.73 -36.27 14.16
CA ARG A 1 -58.12 -34.85 14.01
C ARG A 1 -57.11 -34.22 13.05
N LYS A 2 -57.35 -34.25 11.72
CA LYS A 2 -57.95 -33.18 10.88
C LYS A 2 -57.26 -31.81 11.01
N ARG A 3 -56.61 -31.36 9.92
CA ARG A 3 -56.75 -30.08 9.15
C ARG A 3 -55.38 -29.69 8.53
N SER A 4 -55.12 -29.80 7.20
CA SER A 4 -55.39 -28.82 6.09
C SER A 4 -54.62 -27.49 6.30
N GLN A 5 -53.93 -26.81 5.37
CA GLN A 5 -53.87 -26.66 3.89
C GLN A 5 -52.58 -25.82 3.55
N SER A 6 -51.86 -26.06 2.44
CA SER A 6 -51.70 -25.21 1.21
C SER A 6 -51.34 -23.73 1.43
N THR A 7 -50.38 -23.08 0.73
CA THR A 7 -50.44 -22.68 -0.71
C THR A 7 -49.10 -22.20 -1.33
N SER A 8 -48.95 -22.43 -2.66
CA SER A 8 -48.37 -21.57 -3.74
C SER A 8 -46.85 -21.33 -3.79
N SER A 9 -46.09 -21.47 -4.89
CA SER A 9 -46.28 -21.72 -6.35
C SER A 9 -44.89 -22.14 -6.90
N GLU A 10 -44.69 -23.17 -7.75
CA GLU A 10 -44.82 -23.15 -9.23
C GLU A 10 -44.08 -21.95 -9.87
N GLU A 11 -43.09 -22.05 -10.78
CA GLU A 11 -42.74 -23.04 -11.80
C GLU A 11 -41.29 -22.88 -12.32
N GLU A 12 -40.76 -24.03 -12.76
CA GLU A 12 -39.77 -24.32 -13.82
C GLU A 12 -39.35 -23.19 -14.76
N TRP A 13 -38.04 -23.04 -15.01
CA TRP A 13 -37.51 -22.76 -16.37
C TRP A 13 -36.13 -23.43 -16.54
N PHE A 14 -36.12 -24.55 -17.26
CA PHE A 14 -34.92 -25.13 -17.88
C PHE A 14 -34.68 -24.44 -19.24
N SER A 15 -33.41 -24.20 -19.56
CA SER A 15 -32.80 -24.19 -20.90
C SER A 15 -33.20 -23.11 -21.91
N SER A 16 -32.25 -22.23 -22.25
CA SER A 16 -32.00 -21.84 -23.64
C SER A 16 -30.53 -21.51 -23.86
N ASP A 17 -30.03 -22.12 -24.92
CA ASP A 17 -28.72 -22.06 -25.54
C ASP A 17 -28.49 -20.65 -26.12
N GLU A 18 -27.40 -19.97 -25.75
CA GLU A 18 -26.89 -18.85 -26.53
C GLU A 18 -25.37 -18.73 -26.38
N SER A 19 -24.66 -19.17 -27.42
CA SER A 19 -23.22 -18.97 -27.59
C SER A 19 -22.94 -17.49 -27.89
N ILE A 20 -22.23 -16.80 -26.99
CA ILE A 20 -21.79 -15.42 -27.22
C ILE A 20 -20.28 -15.40 -27.43
N HIS A 21 -19.94 -15.32 -28.71
CA HIS A 21 -18.82 -14.63 -29.36
C HIS A 21 -17.50 -14.44 -28.60
N GLN A 22 -16.48 -15.07 -29.21
CA GLN A 22 -15.06 -14.86 -29.00
C GLN A 22 -14.64 -13.51 -29.56
N ASP A 23 -14.58 -12.49 -28.69
CA ASP A 23 -13.98 -11.20 -29.04
C ASP A 23 -12.46 -11.30 -29.00
N LYS A 24 -11.87 -11.14 -30.19
CA LYS A 24 -10.45 -10.99 -30.41
C LYS A 24 -10.03 -9.65 -29.83
N ILE A 25 -9.18 -9.67 -28.80
CA ILE A 25 -8.48 -8.48 -28.34
C ILE A 25 -7.50 -8.10 -29.45
N THR A 26 -7.81 -7.02 -30.17
CA THR A 26 -6.91 -6.40 -31.13
C THR A 26 -5.74 -5.79 -30.37
N GLU A 27 -4.54 -6.30 -30.64
CA GLU A 27 -3.25 -5.74 -30.23
C GLU A 27 -3.02 -4.41 -30.95
N ASP A 28 -3.59 -3.33 -30.42
CA ASP A 28 -3.12 -1.97 -30.72
C ASP A 28 -2.10 -1.57 -29.65
N GLN A 29 -0.91 -2.17 -29.72
CA GLN A 29 0.28 -1.69 -29.03
C GLN A 29 0.89 -0.56 -29.86
N GLU A 30 0.27 0.63 -29.82
CA GLU A 30 1.04 1.85 -30.00
C GLU A 30 1.91 2.02 -28.75
N GLU A 31 3.17 1.61 -28.89
CA GLU A 31 4.27 1.90 -27.98
C GLU A 31 4.41 3.42 -27.80
N GLN A 32 3.58 4.00 -26.94
CA GLN A 32 3.90 5.29 -26.34
C GLN A 32 4.96 5.02 -25.27
N GLN A 33 6.20 5.13 -25.74
CA GLN A 33 7.43 5.09 -24.97
C GLN A 33 7.43 6.24 -23.95
N PHE A 34 6.69 6.07 -22.86
CA PHE A 34 6.83 6.93 -21.69
C PHE A 34 8.04 6.44 -20.91
N ALA A 35 9.08 7.26 -20.85
CA ALA A 35 10.20 7.07 -19.94
C ALA A 35 9.79 7.21 -18.44
N SER A 36 8.51 7.01 -18.10
CA SER A 36 7.92 7.26 -16.77
C SER A 36 6.76 6.32 -16.42
N GLY A 37 6.74 5.06 -16.87
CA GLY A 37 5.70 4.10 -16.43
C GLY A 37 4.25 4.59 -16.71
N PRO A 38 3.23 4.09 -16.00
CA PRO A 38 1.83 4.49 -16.14
C PRO A 38 1.55 5.88 -15.53
N TRP A 39 2.59 6.59 -15.08
CA TRP A 39 2.44 7.89 -14.45
C TRP A 39 2.24 8.96 -15.53
N THR A 40 1.13 9.67 -15.43
CA THR A 40 0.80 10.79 -16.32
C THR A 40 1.56 12.08 -16.00
N TYR A 41 2.46 12.03 -15.01
CA TYR A 41 3.21 13.17 -14.51
C TYR A 41 4.70 12.81 -14.36
N ASP A 42 5.54 13.82 -14.57
CA ASP A 42 6.97 13.76 -14.33
C ASP A 42 7.26 13.98 -12.83
N LEU A 43 7.85 12.97 -12.18
CA LEU A 43 8.16 13.00 -10.76
C LEU A 43 9.16 14.10 -10.39
N ASP A 44 10.18 14.35 -11.21
CA ASP A 44 11.19 15.37 -10.92
C ASP A 44 10.56 16.77 -10.94
N VAL A 45 9.63 16.98 -11.88
CA VAL A 45 8.85 18.22 -11.94
C VAL A 45 7.94 18.35 -10.73
N VAL A 46 7.22 17.28 -10.35
CA VAL A 46 6.33 17.29 -9.18
C VAL A 46 7.09 17.60 -7.90
N LEU A 47 8.27 17.01 -7.70
CA LEU A 47 9.11 17.24 -6.52
C LEU A 47 9.60 18.69 -6.41
N ALA A 48 9.77 19.40 -7.53
CA ALA A 48 10.23 20.79 -7.55
C ALA A 48 9.09 21.83 -7.49
N LYS A 49 7.82 21.41 -7.54
CA LYS A 49 6.68 22.33 -7.52
C LYS A 49 6.49 22.95 -6.14
N LYS A 50 6.59 24.27 -6.09
CA LYS A 50 6.30 25.09 -4.89
C LYS A 50 4.87 24.95 -4.36
N GLU A 51 3.94 24.47 -5.18
CA GLU A 51 2.56 24.18 -4.78
C GLU A 51 2.47 23.14 -3.67
N PHE A 52 3.45 22.22 -3.60
CA PHE A 52 3.54 21.19 -2.56
C PHE A 52 4.41 21.60 -1.36
N GLU A 53 4.99 22.80 -1.37
CA GLU A 53 5.67 23.39 -0.20
C GLU A 53 4.63 23.93 0.81
N ILE A 54 3.76 23.04 1.30
CA ILE A 54 2.70 23.38 2.25
C ILE A 54 3.34 23.61 3.62
N LYS A 55 3.32 24.87 4.07
CA LYS A 55 3.79 25.24 5.40
C LYS A 55 2.86 24.67 6.47
N ASN A 56 3.43 24.27 7.61
CA ASN A 56 2.70 23.76 8.76
C ASN A 56 1.83 22.52 8.46
N MET A 57 2.21 21.70 7.48
CA MET A 57 1.54 20.42 7.20
C MET A 57 1.70 19.44 8.37
N CYS A 58 2.83 19.50 9.06
CA CYS A 58 3.10 18.75 10.28
C CYS A 58 3.34 19.71 11.45
N ARG A 59 2.89 19.34 12.64
CA ARG A 59 3.29 20.00 13.89
C ARG A 59 4.64 19.46 14.34
N GLU A 60 5.63 20.33 14.38
CA GLU A 60 6.89 20.03 15.05
C GLU A 60 6.69 20.03 16.57
N MET A 61 7.21 19.01 17.24
CA MET A 61 7.05 18.81 18.69
C MET A 61 8.31 18.19 19.28
N ASN A 62 8.63 18.54 20.52
CA ASN A 62 9.67 17.84 21.26
C ASN A 62 9.11 16.51 21.78
N ALA A 63 9.94 15.47 21.80
CA ALA A 63 9.54 14.16 22.31
C ALA A 63 9.09 14.19 23.78
N SER A 64 9.62 15.12 24.60
CA SER A 64 9.20 15.30 26.00
C SER A 64 7.75 15.77 26.15
N ASP A 65 7.23 16.46 25.14
CA ASP A 65 5.89 17.05 25.16
C ASP A 65 4.85 16.04 24.64
N PHE A 66 5.31 14.96 24.00
CA PHE A 66 4.47 13.86 23.53
C PHE A 66 4.08 12.93 24.67
N THR A 67 3.00 13.32 25.36
CA THR A 67 2.49 12.66 26.57
C THR A 67 1.08 12.11 26.35
N ILE A 68 0.60 11.31 27.29
CA ILE A 68 -0.78 10.80 27.25
C ILE A 68 -1.77 11.97 27.37
N GLU A 69 -1.46 12.94 28.22
CA GLU A 69 -2.23 14.17 28.41
C GLU A 69 -2.35 14.94 27.09
N TYR A 70 -1.23 15.12 26.38
CA TYR A 70 -1.24 15.76 25.06
C TYR A 70 -2.18 15.05 24.07
N VAL A 71 -2.14 13.72 24.03
CA VAL A 71 -2.97 12.92 23.11
C VAL A 71 -4.45 13.04 23.47
N GLN A 72 -4.79 13.05 24.77
CA GLN A 72 -6.17 13.20 25.24
C GLN A 72 -6.74 14.58 24.93
N GLU A 73 -5.92 15.63 25.05
CA GLU A 73 -6.34 17.01 24.79
C GLU A 73 -6.45 17.34 23.29
N ASN A 74 -5.56 16.80 22.46
CA ASN A 74 -5.42 17.20 21.05
C ASN A 74 -5.81 16.13 20.02
N GLY A 75 -6.12 14.91 20.44
CA GLY A 75 -6.73 13.87 19.58
C GLY A 75 -5.89 13.33 18.42
N LEU A 76 -4.59 13.70 18.30
CA LEU A 76 -3.72 13.36 17.17
C LEU A 76 -4.32 13.76 15.79
N GLU A 77 -5.02 14.88 15.72
CA GLU A 77 -5.70 15.33 14.50
C GLU A 77 -4.75 15.79 13.38
N GLU A 78 -3.51 16.12 13.71
CA GLU A 78 -2.49 16.57 12.76
C GLU A 78 -1.24 15.69 12.78
N PRO A 79 -0.52 15.56 11.65
CA PRO A 79 0.74 14.82 11.59
C PRO A 79 1.80 15.45 12.51
N LEU A 80 2.54 14.62 13.25
CA LEU A 80 3.59 15.08 14.16
C LEU A 80 4.97 14.83 13.56
N LEU A 81 5.86 15.81 13.71
CA LEU A 81 7.27 15.71 13.30
C LEU A 81 8.18 15.88 14.52
N PHE A 82 8.92 14.83 14.85
CA PHE A 82 9.92 14.86 15.92
C PHE A 82 11.32 14.95 15.31
N ARG A 83 12.08 15.97 15.71
CA ARG A 83 13.51 16.10 15.33
C ARG A 83 14.47 15.61 16.42
N ASP A 84 13.94 15.27 17.59
CA ASP A 84 14.71 14.68 18.67
C ASP A 84 15.29 13.32 18.30
N SER A 85 16.24 12.86 19.11
CA SER A 85 16.70 11.48 19.05
C SER A 85 15.53 10.51 19.23
N LEU A 86 15.54 9.39 18.51
CA LEU A 86 14.51 8.35 18.64
C LEU A 86 14.40 7.81 20.08
N SER A 87 15.51 7.79 20.82
CA SER A 87 15.53 7.44 22.25
C SER A 87 14.74 8.40 23.13
N SER A 88 14.62 9.68 22.75
CA SER A 88 13.81 10.65 23.48
C SER A 88 12.32 10.30 23.42
N LEU A 89 11.89 9.59 22.37
CA LEU A 89 10.53 9.05 22.23
C LEU A 89 10.40 7.64 22.85
N GLY A 90 11.44 7.15 23.53
CA GLY A 90 11.48 5.80 24.09
C GLY A 90 11.65 4.69 23.04
N MET A 91 11.94 5.04 21.78
CA MET A 91 12.16 4.04 20.73
C MET A 91 13.53 3.38 20.88
N LYS A 92 13.59 2.10 20.49
CA LYS A 92 14.84 1.34 20.37
C LYS A 92 15.03 0.96 18.91
N MET A 93 16.10 1.46 18.30
CA MET A 93 16.47 1.14 16.92
C MET A 93 17.76 0.33 16.88
N PRO A 94 17.97 -0.48 15.82
CA PRO A 94 19.28 -1.01 15.49
C PRO A 94 20.34 0.11 15.41
N LYS A 95 21.61 -0.21 15.66
CA LYS A 95 22.70 0.77 15.61
C LYS A 95 22.83 1.38 14.21
N ASP A 96 22.94 2.70 14.16
CA ASP A 96 23.09 3.47 12.92
C ASP A 96 24.24 2.95 12.06
N GLY A 97 24.04 2.94 10.75
CA GLY A 97 25.04 2.51 9.76
C GLY A 97 25.35 1.01 9.74
N THR A 98 24.75 0.19 10.60
CA THR A 98 25.02 -1.27 10.65
C THR A 98 23.83 -2.14 10.22
N PHE A 99 22.64 -1.55 10.17
CA PHE A 99 21.41 -2.28 9.83
C PHE A 99 21.18 -2.29 8.31
N THR A 100 21.07 -3.48 7.73
CA THR A 100 20.86 -3.67 6.28
C THR A 100 19.68 -4.60 6.01
N ALA A 101 19.23 -4.67 4.75
CA ALA A 101 18.22 -5.64 4.32
C ALA A 101 18.65 -7.09 4.65
N ARG A 102 19.94 -7.41 4.53
CA ARG A 102 20.51 -8.70 4.96
C ARG A 102 20.33 -8.99 6.45
N CYS A 103 20.40 -7.97 7.31
CA CYS A 103 20.11 -8.12 8.74
C CYS A 103 18.65 -8.54 8.96
N VAL A 104 17.72 -7.98 8.18
CA VAL A 104 16.29 -8.37 8.22
C VAL A 104 16.14 -9.82 7.83
N LEU A 105 16.73 -10.26 6.70
CA LEU A 105 16.70 -11.66 6.26
C LEU A 105 17.20 -12.62 7.33
N LYS A 106 18.33 -12.29 7.99
CA LYS A 106 18.87 -13.12 9.09
C LYS A 106 17.95 -13.17 10.31
N ALA A 107 17.25 -12.07 10.61
CA ALA A 107 16.39 -11.96 11.78
C ALA A 107 15.04 -12.67 11.59
N VAL A 108 14.44 -12.57 10.41
CA VAL A 108 13.08 -13.10 10.14
C VAL A 108 13.08 -14.43 9.38
N GLY A 109 14.23 -14.85 8.83
CA GLY A 109 14.36 -16.02 7.97
C GLY A 109 13.89 -15.77 6.54
N ASP A 110 14.28 -16.65 5.63
CA ASP A 110 13.80 -16.55 4.24
C ASP A 110 12.33 -16.98 4.15
N ARG A 111 11.51 -16.12 3.56
CA ARG A 111 10.06 -16.27 3.48
C ARG A 111 9.49 -15.45 2.33
N MET A 112 8.31 -15.84 1.85
CA MET A 112 7.56 -15.06 0.88
C MET A 112 7.18 -13.70 1.48
N ILE A 113 7.44 -12.64 0.72
CA ILE A 113 7.05 -11.27 1.01
C ILE A 113 6.24 -10.70 -0.14
N GLU A 114 5.41 -9.70 0.16
CA GLU A 114 4.75 -8.88 -0.84
C GLU A 114 5.64 -7.69 -1.21
N VAL A 115 5.80 -7.45 -2.51
CA VAL A 115 6.60 -6.37 -3.08
C VAL A 115 5.77 -5.64 -4.11
N VAL A 116 5.88 -4.31 -4.12
CA VAL A 116 5.20 -3.46 -5.11
C VAL A 116 6.14 -3.17 -6.26
N ASP A 117 5.70 -3.44 -7.48
CA ASP A 117 6.34 -2.93 -8.68
C ASP A 117 5.99 -1.45 -8.85
N VAL A 118 6.99 -0.58 -8.64
CA VAL A 118 6.82 0.88 -8.67
C VAL A 118 6.31 1.37 -10.04
N MET A 119 6.69 0.68 -11.12
CA MET A 119 6.25 1.08 -12.44
C MET A 119 4.77 0.73 -12.58
N THR A 120 4.37 -0.53 -12.47
CA THR A 120 2.98 -0.91 -12.71
C THR A 120 2.01 -0.57 -11.56
N GLN A 121 2.53 -0.17 -10.40
CA GLN A 121 1.80 -0.11 -9.13
C GLN A 121 1.14 -1.45 -8.75
N GLY A 122 1.61 -2.54 -9.34
CA GLY A 122 1.13 -3.90 -9.12
C GLY A 122 1.77 -4.54 -7.91
N SER A 123 1.03 -5.42 -7.24
CA SER A 123 1.56 -6.30 -6.19
C SER A 123 2.12 -7.58 -6.79
N ARG A 124 3.30 -7.99 -6.30
CA ARG A 124 3.99 -9.24 -6.63
C ARG A 124 4.43 -9.90 -5.33
N GLN A 125 4.59 -11.22 -5.34
CA GLN A 125 5.26 -11.93 -4.26
C GLN A 125 6.63 -12.45 -4.70
N MET A 126 7.60 -12.48 -3.80
CA MET A 126 8.92 -13.11 -4.01
C MET A 126 9.56 -13.53 -2.68
N MET A 127 10.65 -14.29 -2.73
CA MET A 127 11.42 -14.61 -1.53
C MET A 127 12.11 -13.36 -0.98
N LEU A 128 12.22 -13.26 0.34
CA LEU A 128 12.97 -12.19 0.98
C LEU A 128 14.45 -12.25 0.59
N SER A 129 15.01 -13.46 0.39
CA SER A 129 16.35 -13.63 -0.16
C SER A 129 16.52 -12.97 -1.53
N ASP A 130 15.61 -13.23 -2.47
CA ASP A 130 15.61 -12.62 -3.80
C ASP A 130 15.48 -11.09 -3.71
N PHE A 131 14.62 -10.58 -2.81
CA PHE A 131 14.48 -9.14 -2.61
C PHE A 131 15.75 -8.49 -2.06
N VAL A 132 16.42 -9.15 -1.11
CA VAL A 132 17.67 -8.65 -0.54
C VAL A 132 18.78 -8.65 -1.58
N GLU A 133 18.83 -9.67 -2.45
CA GLU A 133 19.77 -9.69 -3.59
C GLU A 133 19.47 -8.57 -4.60
N TYR A 134 18.20 -8.25 -4.84
CA TYR A 134 17.81 -7.11 -5.69
C TYR A 134 18.16 -5.74 -5.07
N TYR A 135 18.05 -5.61 -3.75
CA TYR A 135 18.25 -4.35 -3.04
C TYR A 135 19.73 -3.95 -2.92
N GLU A 136 20.63 -4.93 -2.86
CA GLU A 136 22.08 -4.73 -2.72
C GLU A 136 22.78 -4.52 -4.07
#